data_AF-A0A518E321-F1
#
_entry.id   AF-A0A518E321-F1
#
_cell.length_a   1.000
_cell.length_b   1.000
_cell.length_c   1.000
_cell.angle_alpha   90.00
_cell.angle_beta   90.00
_cell.angle_gamma   90.00
#
_symmetry.space_group_name_H-M   'P 1'
#
loop_
_entity.id
_entity.type
_entity.pdbx_description
1 polymer ?
#
loop_
_entity_poly.entity_id
_entity_poly.type
_entity_poly.pdbx_seq_one_letter_code
_entity_poly.pdbx_strand_id
1 'polypeptide(L)'
;MNMRVRLSVIAVGAGLGLSVLGLAGCSQEAAPVAQQGSNRGEPTLAERPAGGTVSEEAAAPPEITLPADTTPGTPTPATAPRPIASEETRLAAARQLVGRWKGEVELNEEVALKMGLPAPVVKTLQSMKAMLEFHPSGEAVMIATTKTDDGPQEVEVHAHWGISQVEENAVTIAWQEDKGKMEAVQVNFEGKDIFTRPPPGNQANLDIGQMRFTRMR
;
A
#
# COMPACT_ATOMS: atom_id res chain seq x y z
N MET A 1 -14.12 33.62 -17.56
CA MET A 1 -14.81 32.34 -17.26
C MET A 1 -14.04 31.66 -16.14
N ASN A 2 -14.58 31.63 -14.92
CA ASN A 2 -13.93 30.98 -13.79
C ASN A 2 -14.21 29.48 -13.88
N MET A 3 -13.20 28.71 -14.28
CA MET A 3 -13.27 27.26 -14.36
C MET A 3 -13.20 26.71 -12.94
N ARG A 4 -14.34 26.26 -12.41
CA ARG A 4 -14.40 25.53 -11.13
C ARG A 4 -14.00 24.09 -11.40
N VAL A 5 -12.77 23.73 -11.03
CA VAL A 5 -12.34 22.33 -11.01
C VAL A 5 -13.07 21.65 -9.86
N ARG A 6 -13.93 20.68 -10.17
CA ARG A 6 -14.55 19.82 -9.16
C ARG A 6 -13.57 18.70 -8.85
N LEU A 7 -12.92 18.78 -7.69
CA LEU A 7 -12.14 17.68 -7.14
C LEU A 7 -13.11 16.52 -6.84
N SER A 8 -13.04 15.44 -7.62
CA SER A 8 -13.76 14.21 -7.32
C SER A 8 -12.82 13.30 -6.54
N VAL A 9 -13.16 13.03 -5.28
CA VAL A 9 -12.39 12.16 -4.40
C VAL A 9 -12.64 10.70 -4.83
N ILE A 10 -11.64 10.09 -5.47
CA ILE A 10 -11.62 8.64 -5.73
C ILE A 10 -10.67 8.03 -4.69
N ALA A 11 -11.23 7.24 -3.78
CA ALA A 11 -10.46 6.45 -2.82
C ALA A 11 -9.76 5.30 -3.55
N VAL A 12 -8.45 5.42 -3.76
CA VAL A 12 -7.57 4.30 -4.14
C VAL A 12 -6.62 4.08 -2.98
N GLY A 13 -6.78 2.95 -2.30
CA GLY A 13 -6.12 2.63 -1.04
C GLY A 13 -4.60 2.63 -1.12
N ALA A 14 -3.98 3.27 -0.13
CA ALA A 14 -2.66 2.90 0.38
C ALA A 14 -2.45 3.54 1.76
N GLY A 15 -2.53 2.72 2.82
CA GLY A 15 -1.85 2.94 4.09
C GLY A 15 -2.59 3.81 5.10
N LEU A 16 -3.30 3.20 6.06
CA LEU A 16 -3.79 3.88 7.27
C LEU A 16 -4.69 5.10 6.92
N GLY A 17 -5.64 4.91 6.01
CA GLY A 17 -6.87 5.70 5.94
C GLY A 17 -6.82 7.12 5.38
N LEU A 18 -5.75 7.56 4.71
CA LEU A 18 -5.77 8.83 3.94
C LEU A 18 -5.41 8.65 2.47
N SER A 19 -6.35 8.05 1.74
CA SER A 19 -6.45 8.19 0.29
C SER A 19 -7.36 9.37 -0.06
N VAL A 20 -6.94 10.61 0.22
CA VAL A 20 -7.68 11.83 -0.17
C VAL A 20 -6.80 12.73 -1.05
N LEU A 21 -6.14 12.17 -2.06
CA LEU A 21 -5.47 12.95 -3.10
C LEU A 21 -5.58 12.21 -4.44
N GLY A 22 -6.81 12.15 -4.97
CA GLY A 22 -7.04 11.75 -6.35
C GLY A 22 -6.62 12.89 -7.29
N LEU A 23 -5.41 12.85 -7.83
CA LEU A 23 -5.03 13.67 -8.97
C LEU A 23 -5.59 12.99 -10.23
N ALA A 24 -6.80 13.37 -10.64
CA ALA A 24 -7.27 13.08 -11.98
C ALA A 24 -6.37 13.85 -12.97
N GLY A 25 -5.57 13.11 -13.72
CA GLY A 25 -4.80 13.65 -14.84
C GLY A 25 -5.74 14.26 -15.88
N CYS A 26 -5.32 15.38 -16.44
CA CYS A 26 -5.97 16.01 -17.59
C CYS A 26 -5.95 15.05 -18.78
N SER A 27 -7.09 14.42 -19.09
CA SER A 27 -7.36 13.95 -20.44
C SER A 27 -8.06 15.06 -21.21
N GLN A 28 -7.28 15.63 -22.12
CA GLN A 28 -7.70 16.53 -23.17
C GLN A 28 -8.46 15.72 -24.23
N GLU A 29 -9.77 15.90 -24.38
CA GLU A 29 -10.42 15.68 -25.67
C GLU A 29 -11.65 16.57 -25.83
N ALA A 30 -11.65 17.34 -26.91
CA ALA A 30 -12.74 18.22 -27.32
C ALA A 30 -13.77 17.40 -28.13
N ALA A 31 -15.05 17.53 -27.74
CA ALA A 31 -16.34 17.53 -28.46
C ALA A 31 -16.44 17.10 -29.96
N PRO A 32 -17.65 16.91 -30.54
CA PRO A 32 -18.92 16.31 -30.05
C PRO A 32 -19.60 15.34 -31.08
N VAL A 33 -20.64 14.62 -30.62
CA VAL A 33 -21.86 14.12 -31.32
C VAL A 33 -21.76 13.56 -32.76
N ALA A 34 -22.13 12.28 -32.92
CA ALA A 34 -23.00 11.80 -34.01
C ALA A 34 -23.78 10.53 -33.61
N GLN A 35 -25.08 10.53 -33.91
CA GLN A 35 -26.04 9.43 -33.77
C GLN A 35 -25.85 8.32 -34.83
N GLN A 36 -26.63 7.24 -34.66
CA GLN A 36 -27.14 6.31 -35.70
C GLN A 36 -26.20 5.14 -36.02
N GLY A 37 -26.63 3.87 -36.13
CA GLY A 37 -27.94 3.26 -36.05
C GLY A 37 -27.82 1.73 -36.00
N SER A 38 -28.95 1.11 -35.73
CA SER A 38 -29.26 -0.32 -35.71
C SER A 38 -28.65 -1.16 -36.86
N ASN A 39 -28.11 -2.36 -36.57
CA ASN A 39 -28.65 -3.56 -37.20
C ASN A 39 -28.22 -4.91 -36.59
N ARG A 40 -29.18 -5.81 -36.74
CA ARG A 40 -29.38 -7.18 -36.29
C ARG A 40 -28.60 -8.18 -37.14
N GLY A 41 -28.10 -9.27 -36.56
CA GLY A 41 -27.53 -10.41 -37.28
C GLY A 41 -27.28 -11.60 -36.35
N GLU A 42 -27.98 -12.69 -36.62
CA GLU A 42 -28.14 -13.93 -35.85
C GLU A 42 -26.91 -14.89 -35.84
N PRO A 43 -26.95 -15.98 -35.03
CA PRO A 43 -25.83 -16.86 -34.73
C PRO A 43 -25.78 -18.12 -35.64
N THR A 44 -24.60 -18.74 -35.77
CA THR A 44 -24.49 -20.09 -36.35
C THR A 44 -23.58 -20.99 -35.51
N LEU A 45 -24.16 -22.13 -35.15
CA LEU A 45 -23.63 -23.32 -34.48
C LEU A 45 -23.34 -24.39 -35.56
N ALA A 46 -22.22 -25.13 -35.44
CA ALA A 46 -21.92 -26.48 -35.99
C ALA A 46 -20.39 -26.59 -36.18
N GLU A 47 -19.67 -27.68 -35.99
CA GLU A 47 -19.92 -29.08 -35.66
C GLU A 47 -18.54 -29.70 -35.34
N ARG A 48 -18.48 -30.70 -34.44
CA ARG A 48 -17.37 -31.68 -34.40
C ARG A 48 -17.60 -32.70 -35.53
N PRO A 49 -16.56 -33.41 -35.99
CA PRO A 49 -16.54 -34.82 -35.60
C PRO A 49 -15.14 -35.37 -35.27
N ALA A 50 -15.19 -36.56 -34.67
CA ALA A 50 -14.09 -37.40 -34.20
C ALA A 50 -13.54 -38.33 -35.30
N GLY A 51 -12.35 -38.92 -35.05
CA GLY A 51 -11.99 -40.24 -35.57
C GLY A 51 -10.51 -40.39 -35.96
N GLY A 52 -9.84 -41.41 -35.42
CA GLY A 52 -8.61 -41.97 -36.02
C GLY A 52 -7.57 -42.55 -35.03
N THR A 53 -7.80 -43.78 -34.55
CA THR A 53 -6.75 -44.78 -34.22
C THR A 53 -6.12 -45.28 -35.53
N VAL A 54 -4.87 -45.73 -35.70
CA VAL A 54 -3.96 -46.63 -34.97
C VAL A 54 -2.55 -46.42 -35.60
N SER A 55 -1.46 -46.75 -34.90
CA SER A 55 -0.44 -47.69 -35.40
C SER A 55 0.77 -47.79 -34.46
N GLU A 56 1.06 -49.04 -34.14
CA GLU A 56 2.12 -49.61 -33.34
C GLU A 56 3.39 -49.73 -34.19
N GLU A 57 4.52 -49.16 -33.75
CA GLU A 57 5.84 -49.57 -34.22
C GLU A 57 6.83 -49.48 -33.06
N ALA A 58 7.30 -50.65 -32.63
CA ALA A 58 8.26 -50.83 -31.56
C ALA A 58 9.67 -50.47 -32.04
N ALA A 59 10.25 -49.41 -31.47
CA ALA A 59 11.67 -49.10 -31.57
C ALA A 59 12.31 -49.23 -30.17
N ALA A 60 13.39 -50.00 -30.10
CA ALA A 60 14.15 -50.28 -28.88
C ALA A 60 14.66 -48.99 -28.17
N PRO A 61 14.79 -48.98 -26.83
CA PRO A 61 15.27 -47.79 -26.12
C PRO A 61 16.77 -47.56 -26.39
N PRO A 62 17.21 -46.29 -26.55
CA PRO A 62 18.64 -45.98 -26.62
C PRO A 62 19.29 -46.11 -25.23
N GLU A 63 20.49 -46.69 -25.19
CA GLU A 63 21.36 -46.67 -24.01
C GLU A 63 21.69 -45.22 -23.62
N ILE A 64 21.29 -44.82 -22.41
CA ILE A 64 21.67 -43.54 -21.82
C ILE A 64 23.00 -43.75 -21.08
N THR A 65 24.09 -43.26 -21.69
CA THR A 65 25.38 -43.08 -21.01
C THR A 65 25.24 -41.96 -19.98
N LEU A 66 25.37 -42.29 -18.69
CA LEU A 66 25.45 -41.31 -17.60
C LEU A 66 26.80 -40.58 -17.65
N PRO A 67 26.84 -39.22 -17.64
CA PRO A 67 28.08 -38.52 -17.41
C PRO A 67 28.50 -38.65 -15.95
N ALA A 68 29.79 -38.92 -15.75
CA ALA A 68 30.44 -39.08 -14.48
C ALA A 68 30.54 -37.76 -13.69
N ASP A 69 30.50 -37.92 -12.36
CA ASP A 69 31.14 -37.10 -11.32
C ASP A 69 30.98 -35.57 -11.45
N THR A 70 29.96 -35.03 -10.77
CA THR A 70 29.94 -33.62 -10.39
C THR A 70 30.29 -33.51 -8.91
N THR A 71 31.47 -32.96 -8.65
CA THR A 71 32.02 -32.59 -7.35
C THR A 71 30.95 -31.97 -6.43
N PRO A 72 30.87 -32.35 -5.13
CA PRO A 72 29.98 -31.68 -4.19
C PRO A 72 30.41 -30.22 -4.02
N GLY A 73 29.74 -29.32 -4.73
CA GLY A 73 29.81 -27.89 -4.46
C GLY A 73 29.27 -27.64 -3.06
N THR A 74 30.08 -26.99 -2.23
CA THR A 74 29.71 -26.45 -0.92
C THR A 74 28.28 -25.89 -0.96
N PRO A 75 27.35 -26.38 -0.12
CA PRO A 75 26.04 -25.76 -0.04
C PRO A 75 26.24 -24.32 0.39
N THR A 76 25.89 -23.38 -0.49
CA THR A 76 25.68 -21.99 -0.12
C THR A 76 24.77 -22.01 1.10
N PRO A 77 25.14 -21.38 2.23
CA PRO A 77 24.28 -21.36 3.39
C PRO A 77 22.97 -20.72 2.96
N ALA A 78 21.90 -21.52 2.93
CA ALA A 78 20.55 -21.02 2.84
C ALA A 78 20.46 -19.91 3.89
N THR A 79 20.20 -18.68 3.47
CA THR A 79 19.97 -17.55 4.35
C THR A 79 19.00 -18.03 5.42
N ALA A 80 19.49 -18.24 6.63
CA ALA A 80 18.67 -18.73 7.73
C ALA A 80 17.45 -17.80 7.81
N PRO A 81 16.22 -18.33 7.89
CA PRO A 81 15.05 -17.49 8.08
C PRO A 81 15.33 -16.56 9.26
N ARG A 82 15.21 -15.25 9.04
CA ARG A 82 15.45 -14.24 10.08
C ARG A 82 14.67 -14.66 11.32
N PRO A 83 15.26 -14.63 12.53
CA PRO A 83 14.59 -15.05 13.73
C PRO A 83 13.28 -14.26 13.87
N ILE A 84 12.16 -14.99 13.90
CA ILE A 84 10.86 -14.42 14.22
C ILE A 84 11.02 -13.85 15.63
N ALA A 85 10.79 -12.55 15.81
CA ALA A 85 10.89 -11.92 17.12
C ALA A 85 10.08 -12.72 18.16
N SER A 86 10.66 -12.95 19.34
CA SER A 86 9.98 -13.68 20.41
C SER A 86 8.64 -13.01 20.74
N GLU A 87 7.69 -13.78 21.25
CA GLU A 87 6.39 -13.26 21.67
C GLU A 87 6.52 -12.14 22.71
N GLU A 88 7.49 -12.26 23.62
CA GLU A 88 7.84 -11.24 24.59
C GLU A 88 8.26 -9.92 23.93
N THR A 89 9.11 -9.98 22.90
CA THR A 89 9.54 -8.80 22.14
C THR A 89 8.36 -8.15 21.39
N ARG A 90 7.48 -8.95 20.79
CA ARG A 90 6.27 -8.43 20.13
C ARG A 90 5.31 -7.77 21.12
N LEU A 91 5.15 -8.34 22.31
CA LEU A 91 4.31 -7.77 23.36
C LEU A 91 4.89 -6.45 23.90
N ALA A 92 6.21 -6.37 24.08
CA ALA A 92 6.89 -5.14 24.47
C ALA A 92 6.69 -4.02 23.43
N ALA A 93 6.85 -4.34 22.13
CA ALA A 93 6.58 -3.42 21.03
C ALA A 93 5.12 -2.95 21.00
N ALA A 94 4.17 -3.88 21.16
CA ALA A 94 2.74 -3.55 21.21
C ALA A 94 2.43 -2.58 22.37
N ARG A 95 2.99 -2.84 23.56
CA ARG A 95 2.84 -1.94 24.74
C ARG A 95 3.42 -0.54 24.48
N GLN A 96 4.48 -0.44 23.69
CA GLN A 96 5.06 0.84 23.32
C GLN A 96 4.17 1.64 22.35
N LEU A 97 3.29 1.00 21.56
CA LEU A 97 2.32 1.69 20.71
C LEU A 97 1.04 2.09 21.44
N VAL A 98 0.58 1.29 22.41
CA VAL A 98 -0.67 1.54 23.12
C VAL A 98 -0.70 2.93 23.76
N GLY A 99 -1.77 3.69 23.48
CA GLY A 99 -1.98 5.05 23.95
C GLY A 99 -2.38 6.01 22.83
N ARG A 100 -2.46 7.30 23.19
CA ARG A 100 -2.87 8.39 22.28
C ARG A 100 -1.66 9.12 21.74
N TRP A 101 -1.72 9.48 20.47
CA TRP A 101 -0.63 10.09 19.71
C TRP A 101 -1.15 11.25 18.88
N LYS A 102 -0.36 12.31 18.82
CA LYS A 102 -0.59 13.46 17.94
C LYS A 102 0.39 13.40 16.78
N GLY A 103 -0.14 13.27 15.57
CA GLY A 103 0.58 13.24 14.31
C GLY A 103 0.63 14.61 13.64
N GLU A 104 1.79 15.00 13.16
CA GLU A 104 2.01 16.17 12.29
C GLU A 104 2.96 15.77 11.14
N VAL A 105 2.80 16.40 9.98
CA VAL A 105 3.67 16.14 8.82
C VAL A 105 4.89 17.07 8.86
N GLU A 106 6.07 16.48 8.83
CA GLU A 106 7.35 17.15 8.65
C GLU A 106 7.78 16.95 7.20
N LEU A 107 7.60 17.97 6.36
CA LEU A 107 7.88 17.90 4.93
C LEU A 107 9.01 18.86 4.54
N ASN A 108 9.94 18.40 3.70
CA ASN A 108 10.84 19.29 2.98
C ASN A 108 10.13 19.76 1.70
N GLU A 109 9.60 20.98 1.74
CA GLU A 109 8.87 21.58 0.62
C GLU A 109 9.69 21.67 -0.66
N GLU A 110 10.97 22.04 -0.56
CA GLU A 110 11.83 22.16 -1.73
C GLU A 110 12.06 20.80 -2.40
N VAL A 111 12.32 19.76 -1.62
CA VAL A 111 12.48 18.39 -2.13
C VAL A 111 11.16 17.89 -2.71
N ALA A 112 10.04 18.10 -2.03
CA ALA A 112 8.71 17.72 -2.50
C ALA A 112 8.38 18.34 -3.87
N LEU A 113 8.61 19.64 -4.04
CA LEU A 113 8.38 20.32 -5.31
C LEU A 113 9.34 19.84 -6.40
N LYS A 114 10.62 19.58 -6.08
CA LYS A 114 11.60 19.01 -7.02
C LYS A 114 11.24 17.60 -7.47
N MET A 115 10.64 16.81 -6.59
CA MET A 115 10.11 15.47 -6.90
C MET A 115 8.80 15.51 -7.69
N GLY A 116 8.28 16.70 -8.01
CA GLY A 116 7.13 16.89 -8.88
C GLY A 116 5.77 16.88 -8.16
N LEU A 117 5.75 17.00 -6.82
CA LEU A 117 4.48 17.20 -6.12
C LEU A 117 3.88 18.57 -6.48
N PRO A 118 2.59 18.65 -6.81
CA PRO A 118 1.93 19.93 -6.99
C PRO A 118 1.94 20.77 -5.70
N ALA A 119 2.19 22.08 -5.80
CA ALA A 119 2.19 22.97 -4.64
C ALA A 119 0.91 22.91 -3.77
N PRO A 120 -0.31 22.78 -4.34
CA PRO A 120 -1.51 22.57 -3.52
C PRO A 120 -1.48 21.29 -2.68
N VAL A 121 -0.88 20.22 -3.22
CA VAL A 121 -0.70 18.95 -2.51
C VAL A 121 0.27 19.11 -1.36
N VAL A 122 1.40 19.78 -1.60
CA VAL A 122 2.41 20.09 -0.57
C VAL A 122 1.79 20.87 0.59
N LYS A 123 1.02 21.93 0.30
CA LYS A 123 0.32 22.72 1.31
C LYS A 123 -0.72 21.89 2.10
N THR A 124 -1.45 21.03 1.41
CA THR A 124 -2.43 20.14 2.05
C THR A 124 -1.73 19.19 3.03
N LEU A 125 -0.63 18.55 2.61
CA LEU A 125 0.17 17.67 3.46
C LEU A 125 0.76 18.41 4.66
N GLN A 126 1.33 19.60 4.48
CA GLN A 126 1.86 20.43 5.59
C GLN A 126 0.77 20.85 6.59
N SER A 127 -0.48 20.97 6.16
CA SER A 127 -1.60 21.30 7.05
C SER A 127 -2.13 20.11 7.84
N MET A 128 -1.71 18.90 7.48
CA MET A 128 -2.27 17.66 8.02
C MET A 128 -1.88 17.48 9.48
N LYS A 129 -2.90 17.17 10.28
CA LYS A 129 -2.77 16.76 11.68
C LYS A 129 -3.52 15.46 11.85
N ALA A 130 -3.06 14.60 12.75
CA ALA A 130 -3.79 13.41 13.13
C ALA A 130 -3.79 13.20 14.63
N MET A 131 -4.83 12.55 15.10
CA MET A 131 -4.95 11.97 16.42
C MET A 131 -5.11 10.48 16.22
N LEU A 132 -4.22 9.69 16.79
CA LEU A 132 -4.21 8.23 16.66
C LEU A 132 -4.20 7.60 18.04
N GLU A 133 -5.12 6.67 18.28
CA GLU A 133 -5.21 5.92 19.52
C GLU A 133 -5.09 4.43 19.24
N PHE A 134 -4.11 3.79 19.86
CA PHE A 134 -3.95 2.33 19.83
C PHE A 134 -4.46 1.74 21.14
N HIS A 135 -5.47 0.87 21.05
CA HIS A 135 -6.01 0.13 22.20
C HIS A 135 -5.29 -1.21 22.38
N PRO A 136 -5.14 -1.69 23.63
CA PRO A 136 -4.54 -3.00 23.91
C PRO A 136 -5.38 -4.19 23.41
N SER A 137 -6.64 -3.96 23.04
CA SER A 137 -7.51 -4.96 22.39
C SER A 137 -7.09 -5.28 20.95
N GLY A 138 -6.19 -4.50 20.36
CA GLY A 138 -5.89 -4.56 18.93
C GLY A 138 -6.82 -3.70 18.08
N GLU A 139 -7.61 -2.82 18.69
CA GLU A 139 -8.37 -1.77 17.97
C GLU A 139 -7.57 -0.47 17.91
N ALA A 140 -7.83 0.33 16.90
CA ALA A 140 -7.27 1.66 16.76
C ALA A 140 -8.28 2.62 16.12
N VAL A 141 -8.20 3.88 16.54
CA VAL A 141 -8.99 4.98 15.98
C VAL A 141 -8.05 6.08 15.55
N MET A 142 -8.23 6.59 14.33
CA MET A 142 -7.50 7.73 13.82
C MET A 142 -8.46 8.82 13.35
N ILE A 143 -8.23 10.05 13.80
CA ILE A 143 -8.91 11.24 13.29
C ILE A 143 -7.85 12.11 12.62
N ALA A 144 -7.97 12.33 11.32
CA ALA A 144 -7.07 13.18 10.56
C ALA A 144 -7.80 14.44 10.08
N THR A 145 -7.15 15.58 10.26
CA THR A 145 -7.64 16.87 9.79
C THR A 145 -6.65 17.45 8.78
N THR A 146 -7.16 17.93 7.64
CA THR A 146 -6.39 18.67 6.63
C THR A 146 -7.08 19.99 6.33
N LYS A 147 -6.35 20.97 5.78
CA LYS A 147 -6.93 22.21 5.26
C LYS A 147 -6.82 22.22 3.75
N THR A 148 -7.96 22.33 3.08
CA THR A 148 -8.04 22.52 1.63
C THR A 148 -8.60 23.91 1.31
N ASP A 149 -8.64 24.26 0.03
CA ASP A 149 -9.23 25.54 -0.42
C ASP A 149 -10.72 25.65 -0.06
N ASP A 150 -11.42 24.53 0.13
CA ASP A 150 -12.83 24.46 0.53
C ASP A 150 -13.02 24.49 2.06
N GLY A 151 -11.94 24.54 2.84
CA GLY A 151 -11.96 24.58 4.31
C GLY A 151 -11.31 23.36 4.97
N PRO A 152 -11.46 23.22 6.30
CA PRO A 152 -10.95 22.05 7.01
C PRO A 152 -11.74 20.80 6.63
N GLN A 153 -11.04 19.71 6.33
CA GLN A 153 -11.58 18.39 6.08
C GLN A 153 -11.15 17.47 7.22
N GLU A 154 -12.08 16.70 7.76
CA GLU A 154 -11.83 15.72 8.82
C GLU A 154 -12.26 14.33 8.35
N VAL A 155 -11.43 13.34 8.65
CA VAL A 155 -11.67 11.93 8.34
C VAL A 155 -11.41 11.12 9.61
N GLU A 156 -12.38 10.30 10.00
CA GLU A 156 -12.26 9.33 11.09
C GLU A 156 -12.15 7.91 10.50
N VAL A 157 -11.22 7.13 11.04
CA VAL A 157 -10.87 5.79 10.59
C VAL A 157 -10.84 4.86 11.79
N HIS A 158 -11.64 3.79 11.73
CA HIS A 158 -11.58 2.68 12.67
C HIS A 158 -10.83 1.51 12.04
N ALA A 159 -9.98 0.85 12.83
CA ALA A 159 -9.19 -0.27 12.36
C ALA A 159 -8.83 -1.26 13.46
N HIS A 160 -8.41 -2.44 13.01
CA HIS A 160 -7.70 -3.43 13.79
C HIS A 160 -6.21 -3.38 13.49
N TRP A 161 -5.38 -3.66 14.49
CA TRP A 161 -3.93 -3.64 14.37
C TRP A 161 -3.26 -4.78 15.15
N GLY A 162 -2.04 -5.13 14.73
CA GLY A 162 -1.17 -6.04 15.45
C GLY A 162 0.28 -5.99 14.97
N ILE A 163 1.23 -6.40 15.81
CA ILE A 163 2.65 -6.43 15.45
C ILE A 163 2.93 -7.66 14.55
N SER A 164 3.35 -7.42 13.32
CA SER A 164 3.75 -8.47 12.38
C SER A 164 5.25 -8.73 12.39
N GLN A 165 6.07 -7.70 12.58
CA GLN A 165 7.53 -7.79 12.63
C GLN A 165 8.13 -6.78 13.60
N VAL A 166 9.21 -7.15 14.27
CA VAL A 166 9.99 -6.27 15.15
C VAL A 166 11.45 -6.28 14.70
N GLU A 167 12.01 -5.10 14.57
CA GLU A 167 13.41 -4.82 14.29
C GLU A 167 13.95 -3.89 15.39
N GLU A 168 15.25 -3.60 15.40
CA GLU A 168 15.92 -2.88 16.50
C GLU A 168 15.27 -1.52 16.81
N ASN A 169 14.91 -0.74 15.78
CA ASN A 169 14.31 0.59 15.93
C ASN A 169 13.00 0.76 15.13
N ALA A 170 12.48 -0.32 14.57
CA ALA A 170 11.31 -0.29 13.72
C ALA A 170 10.37 -1.45 14.04
N VAL A 171 9.07 -1.23 13.91
CA VAL A 171 8.08 -2.30 13.96
C VAL A 171 7.18 -2.22 12.76
N THR A 172 6.82 -3.37 12.21
CA THR A 172 5.79 -3.46 11.19
C THR A 172 4.48 -3.85 11.87
N ILE A 173 3.46 -3.06 11.61
CA ILE A 173 2.10 -3.23 12.09
C ILE A 173 1.27 -3.78 10.92
N ALA A 174 0.56 -4.87 11.14
CA ALA A 174 -0.57 -5.24 10.29
C ALA A 174 -1.74 -4.32 10.66
N TRP A 175 -2.22 -3.52 9.73
CA TRP A 175 -3.31 -2.56 9.90
C TRP A 175 -4.49 -2.94 8.99
N GLN A 176 -5.70 -3.00 9.52
CA GLN A 176 -6.89 -3.35 8.75
C GLN A 176 -8.07 -2.47 9.14
N GLU A 177 -8.53 -1.63 8.23
CA GLU A 177 -9.76 -0.85 8.37
C GLU A 177 -11.00 -1.73 8.21
N ASP A 178 -12.14 -1.33 8.76
CA ASP A 178 -13.41 -2.12 8.77
C ASP A 178 -13.81 -2.70 7.41
N LYS A 179 -13.49 -2.00 6.32
CA LYS A 179 -13.77 -2.40 4.93
C LYS A 179 -12.51 -2.44 4.05
N GLY A 180 -11.35 -2.32 4.67
CA GLY A 180 -10.06 -2.22 4.00
C GLY A 180 -9.38 -3.57 3.80
N LYS A 181 -8.36 -3.57 2.94
CA LYS A 181 -7.39 -4.67 2.89
C LYS A 181 -6.46 -4.54 4.10
N MET A 182 -5.91 -5.67 4.53
CA MET A 182 -4.82 -5.66 5.49
C MET A 182 -3.57 -5.07 4.83
N GLU A 183 -2.92 -4.15 5.52
CA GLU A 183 -1.73 -3.44 5.05
C GLU A 183 -0.60 -3.59 6.08
N ALA A 184 0.64 -3.67 5.57
CA ALA A 184 1.83 -3.65 6.41
C ALA A 184 2.34 -2.21 6.53
N VAL A 185 2.33 -1.67 7.74
CA VAL A 185 2.77 -0.30 8.04
C VAL A 185 4.04 -0.37 8.88
N GLN A 186 5.15 0.12 8.35
CA GLN A 186 6.35 0.31 9.15
C GLN A 186 6.25 1.61 9.95
N VAL A 187 6.61 1.52 11.23
CA VAL A 187 6.81 2.69 12.10
C VAL A 187 8.22 2.60 12.70
N ASN A 188 8.89 3.75 12.76
CA ASN A 188 10.23 3.87 13.29
C ASN A 188 10.16 4.61 14.63
N PHE A 189 10.70 4.02 15.70
CA PHE A 189 10.68 4.66 17.00
C PHE A 189 11.87 5.60 17.18
N GLU A 190 11.59 6.79 17.70
CA GLU A 190 12.59 7.74 18.17
C GLU A 190 12.46 7.87 19.69
N GLY A 191 12.98 6.87 20.41
CA GLY A 191 12.76 6.73 21.84
C GLY A 191 11.35 6.23 22.18
N LYS A 192 10.82 6.64 23.34
CA LYS A 192 9.57 6.09 23.90
C LYS A 192 8.31 6.87 23.51
N ASP A 193 8.48 8.16 23.27
CA ASP A 193 7.38 9.11 23.12
C ASP A 193 7.18 9.57 21.67
N ILE A 194 8.00 9.10 20.73
CA ILE A 194 7.91 9.48 19.33
C ILE A 194 8.02 8.23 18.44
N PHE A 195 7.21 8.20 17.39
CA PHE A 195 7.49 7.38 16.22
C PHE A 195 7.23 8.16 14.94
N THR A 196 7.85 7.73 13.85
CA THR A 196 7.69 8.32 12.52
C THR A 196 7.27 7.25 11.51
N ARG A 197 6.64 7.71 10.44
CA ARG A 197 6.34 6.89 9.27
C ARG A 197 6.34 7.77 8.02
N PRO A 198 6.45 7.20 6.81
CA PRO A 198 6.30 7.98 5.60
C PRO A 198 4.91 8.66 5.53
N PRO A 199 4.80 9.82 4.86
CA PRO A 199 3.52 10.49 4.65
C PRO A 199 2.52 9.58 3.91
N PRO A 200 1.21 9.74 4.14
CA PRO A 200 0.19 8.90 3.50
C PRO A 200 0.19 9.03 1.96
N GLY A 201 -0.29 7.98 1.29
CA GLY A 201 -0.39 7.88 -0.17
C GLY A 201 0.88 7.33 -0.85
N ASN A 202 0.98 7.47 -2.18
CA ASN A 202 2.11 6.99 -2.99
C ASN A 202 3.43 7.75 -2.75
N GLN A 203 3.45 8.62 -1.74
CA GLN A 203 4.54 9.50 -1.36
C GLN A 203 5.65 8.77 -0.58
N ALA A 204 5.37 7.55 -0.08
CA ALA A 204 6.29 6.80 0.76
C ALA A 204 7.67 6.52 0.12
N ASN A 205 7.75 6.55 -1.22
CA ASN A 205 8.97 6.29 -1.97
C ASN A 205 9.78 7.54 -2.31
N LEU A 206 9.27 8.74 -2.00
CA LEU A 206 9.84 9.99 -2.49
C LEU A 206 10.78 10.67 -1.49
N ASP A 207 10.94 10.12 -0.28
CA ASP A 207 11.78 10.67 0.80
C ASP A 207 11.62 12.19 0.98
N ILE A 208 10.37 12.66 0.84
CA ILE A 208 10.02 14.09 0.89
C ILE A 208 9.81 14.60 2.31
N GLY A 209 9.81 13.69 3.29
CA GLY A 209 9.48 13.97 4.68
C GLY A 209 8.85 12.76 5.36
N GLN A 210 8.30 13.01 6.54
CA GLN A 210 7.71 11.98 7.40
C GLN A 210 6.52 12.54 8.17
N MET A 211 5.63 11.65 8.58
CA MET A 211 4.62 11.93 9.59
C MET A 211 5.17 11.55 10.96
N ARG A 212 5.31 12.54 11.83
CA ARG A 212 5.82 12.40 13.19
C ARG A 212 4.67 12.32 14.16
N PHE A 213 4.61 11.25 14.94
CA PHE A 213 3.64 11.04 16.00
C PHE A 213 4.31 11.21 17.35
N THR A 214 3.79 12.11 18.17
CA THR A 214 4.24 12.35 19.54
C THR A 214 3.19 11.83 20.53
N ARG A 215 3.61 11.04 21.51
CA ARG A 215 2.75 10.48 22.55
C ARG A 215 2.12 11.62 23.36
N MET A 216 0.83 11.54 23.55
CA MET A 216 0.09 12.48 24.40
C MET A 216 0.11 11.97 25.83
N ARG A 217 0.34 12.89 26.77
CA ARG A 217 0.33 12.64 28.21
C ARG A 217 -1.02 12.99 28.81
#